data_AF-A0A960M4L4-F1
#
_entry.id   AF-A0A960M4L4-F1
#
_cell.length_a   1.000
_cell.length_b   1.000
_cell.length_c   1.000
_cell.angle_alpha   90.00
_cell.angle_beta   90.00
_cell.angle_gamma   90.00
#
_symmetry.space_group_name_H-M   'P 1'
#
loop_
_entity.id
_entity.type
_entity.pdbx_description
1 polymer ?
#
loop_
_entity_poly.entity_id
_entity_poly.type
_entity_poly.pdbx_seq_one_letter_code
_entity_poly.pdbx_strand_id
1 'polypeptide(L)'
;IGDFITLKNQFTLGVSEDHILDSVHKAGAEVMKLEAKRREKLMLEKDGFMRDKISRAYGLLLHSFQIETKEAFEALSLLKLGIDLEWVDGMTDQEISAIFFRCRRAHLALDSQESLNPEQLAEKRADYLKQQCHKLKLKI
;
A
#
# COMPACT_ATOMS: atom_id res chain seq x y z
N ILE A 1 -1.73 -0.24 9.17
CA ILE A 1 -1.02 0.85 8.49
C ILE A 1 -0.82 0.39 7.05
N GLY A 2 -1.33 1.12 6.06
CA GLY A 2 -1.27 0.71 4.65
C GLY A 2 -2.21 -0.43 4.25
N ASP A 3 -3.35 -0.55 4.92
CA ASP A 3 -4.41 -1.56 4.62
C ASP A 3 -3.96 -3.02 4.48
N PHE A 4 -2.76 -3.35 4.97
CA PHE A 4 -2.26 -4.72 5.07
C PHE A 4 -3.02 -5.48 6.17
N ILE A 5 -3.58 -6.62 5.79
CA ILE A 5 -4.27 -7.54 6.71
C ILE A 5 -3.39 -8.79 6.86
N THR A 6 -3.16 -9.22 8.10
CA THR A 6 -2.47 -10.48 8.40
C THR A 6 -3.41 -11.44 9.08
N LEU A 7 -3.64 -12.59 8.45
CA LEU A 7 -4.38 -13.70 9.05
C LEU A 7 -3.39 -14.61 9.78
N LYS A 8 -3.69 -14.92 11.04
CA LYS A 8 -2.85 -15.77 11.88
C LYS A 8 -3.68 -16.87 12.50
N ASN A 9 -3.11 -18.06 12.54
CA ASN A 9 -3.60 -19.15 13.37
C ASN A 9 -3.47 -18.79 14.87
N GLN A 10 -4.49 -19.07 15.67
CA GLN A 10 -4.45 -18.96 17.13
C GLN A 10 -4.50 -20.30 17.87
N PHE A 11 -4.81 -21.41 17.17
CA PHE A 11 -4.89 -22.75 17.74
C PHE A 11 -3.57 -23.51 17.57
N THR A 12 -3.03 -24.04 18.66
CA THR A 12 -1.73 -24.74 18.66
C THR A 12 -1.80 -26.18 19.17
N LEU A 13 -2.88 -26.59 19.83
CA LEU A 13 -3.07 -27.93 20.38
C LEU A 13 -4.47 -28.46 20.07
N GLY A 14 -4.57 -29.77 19.85
CA GLY A 14 -5.85 -30.45 19.65
C GLY A 14 -6.47 -30.29 18.25
N VAL A 15 -5.75 -29.68 17.32
CA VAL A 15 -6.17 -29.47 15.93
C VAL A 15 -5.03 -29.90 15.01
N SER A 16 -5.33 -30.64 13.95
CA SER A 16 -4.30 -31.03 12.97
C SER A 16 -3.83 -29.82 12.16
N GLU A 17 -2.59 -29.87 11.67
CA GLU A 17 -2.03 -28.84 10.80
C GLU A 17 -2.87 -28.64 9.53
N ASP A 18 -3.38 -29.73 8.94
CA ASP A 18 -4.26 -29.68 7.77
C ASP A 18 -5.53 -28.87 8.04
N HIS A 19 -6.14 -29.05 9.22
CA HIS A 19 -7.33 -28.30 9.58
C HIS A 19 -7.03 -26.82 9.84
N ILE A 20 -5.87 -26.52 10.44
CA ILE A 20 -5.40 -25.15 10.63
C ILE A 20 -5.20 -24.47 9.26
N LEU A 21 -4.52 -25.14 8.32
CA LEU A 21 -4.30 -24.61 6.98
C LEU A 21 -5.61 -24.39 6.22
N ASP A 22 -6.53 -25.36 6.26
CA ASP A 22 -7.86 -25.24 5.64
C ASP A 22 -8.66 -24.05 6.22
N SER A 23 -8.64 -23.89 7.55
CA SER A 23 -9.32 -22.78 8.23
C SER A 23 -8.76 -21.41 7.83
N VAL A 24 -7.43 -21.26 7.84
CA VAL A 24 -6.77 -20.00 7.45
C VAL A 24 -6.99 -19.70 5.96
N HIS A 25 -6.93 -20.71 5.09
CA HIS A 25 -7.23 -20.56 3.67
C HIS A 25 -8.68 -20.12 3.43
N LYS A 26 -9.65 -20.73 4.13
CA LYS A 26 -11.07 -20.35 4.03
C LYS A 26 -11.30 -18.90 4.44
N ALA A 27 -10.74 -18.49 5.58
CA ALA A 27 -10.82 -17.10 6.03
C ALA A 27 -10.18 -16.13 5.02
N GLY A 28 -9.00 -16.49 4.47
CA GLY A 28 -8.34 -15.70 3.43
C GLY A 28 -9.19 -15.56 2.17
N ALA A 29 -9.76 -16.66 1.69
CA ALA A 29 -10.63 -16.68 0.52
C ALA A 29 -11.88 -15.82 0.71
N GLU A 30 -12.49 -15.84 1.89
CA GLU A 30 -13.65 -15.01 2.20
C GLU A 30 -13.31 -13.52 2.19
N VAL A 31 -12.18 -13.13 2.80
CA VAL A 31 -11.70 -11.74 2.79
C VAL A 31 -11.43 -11.26 1.36
N MET A 32 -10.74 -12.06 0.55
CA MET A 32 -10.48 -11.72 -0.86
C MET A 32 -11.79 -11.53 -1.64
N LYS A 33 -12.78 -12.40 -1.43
CA LYS A 33 -14.09 -12.30 -2.10
C LYS A 33 -14.83 -11.01 -1.72
N LEU A 34 -14.83 -10.65 -0.43
CA LEU A 34 -15.47 -9.44 0.06
C LEU A 34 -14.80 -8.18 -0.47
N GLU A 35 -13.47 -8.17 -0.53
CA GLU A 35 -12.69 -7.08 -1.07
C GLU A 35 -12.97 -6.88 -2.57
N ALA A 36 -12.89 -7.96 -3.37
CA ALA A 36 -13.16 -7.90 -4.81
C ALA A 36 -14.56 -7.36 -5.11
N LYS A 37 -15.58 -7.80 -4.37
CA LYS A 37 -16.96 -7.30 -4.50
C LYS A 37 -17.07 -5.80 -4.18
N ARG A 38 -16.34 -5.31 -3.18
CA ARG A 38 -16.33 -3.88 -2.83
C ARG A 38 -15.62 -3.05 -3.90
N ARG A 39 -14.51 -3.58 -4.44
CA ARG A 39 -13.78 -2.94 -5.53
C ARG A 39 -14.62 -2.83 -6.80
N GLU A 40 -15.33 -3.89 -7.17
CA GLU A 40 -16.27 -3.89 -8.30
C GLU A 40 -17.37 -2.84 -8.10
N LYS A 41 -17.93 -2.75 -6.89
CA LYS A 41 -18.92 -1.73 -6.55
C LYS A 41 -18.39 -0.30 -6.74
N LEU A 42 -17.16 -0.03 -6.28
CA LEU A 42 -16.51 1.28 -6.46
C LEU A 42 -16.32 1.64 -7.94
N MET A 43 -15.99 0.66 -8.79
CA MET A 43 -15.89 0.87 -10.24
C MET A 43 -17.22 1.29 -10.86
N LEU A 44 -18.32 0.64 -10.45
CA LEU A 44 -19.65 0.88 -11.02
C LEU A 44 -20.26 2.21 -10.56
N GLU A 45 -20.06 2.59 -9.30
CA GLU A 45 -20.72 3.76 -8.71
C GLU A 45 -20.08 5.11 -9.11
N LYS A 46 -18.96 5.09 -9.84
CA LYS A 46 -18.19 6.30 -10.23
C LYS A 46 -17.99 7.25 -9.04
N ASP A 47 -17.54 6.69 -7.92
CA ASP A 47 -17.42 7.40 -6.65
C ASP A 47 -16.42 8.57 -6.74
N GLY A 48 -16.95 9.79 -6.89
CA GLY A 48 -16.16 11.02 -6.95
C GLY A 48 -15.35 11.28 -5.67
N PHE A 49 -15.83 10.80 -4.53
CA PHE A 49 -15.10 10.90 -3.26
C PHE A 49 -13.86 10.01 -3.25
N MET A 50 -13.97 8.78 -3.77
CA MET A 50 -12.82 7.89 -3.89
C MET A 50 -11.80 8.42 -4.91
N ARG A 51 -12.27 8.99 -6.03
CA ARG A 51 -11.40 9.65 -7.02
C ARG A 51 -10.62 10.80 -6.39
N ASP A 52 -11.28 11.68 -5.64
CA ASP A 52 -10.60 12.78 -4.94
C ASP A 52 -9.56 12.27 -3.94
N LYS A 53 -9.88 11.23 -3.16
CA LYS A 53 -8.91 10.61 -2.24
C LYS A 53 -7.67 10.06 -2.94
N ILE A 54 -7.86 9.35 -4.05
CA ILE A 54 -6.74 8.79 -4.84
C ILE A 54 -5.93 9.91 -5.48
N SER A 55 -6.56 10.94 -6.05
CA SER A 55 -5.89 12.13 -6.58
C SER A 55 -5.04 12.84 -5.52
N ARG A 56 -5.57 13.01 -4.30
CA ARG A 56 -4.83 13.64 -3.20
C ARG A 56 -3.64 12.80 -2.76
N ALA A 57 -3.82 11.48 -2.62
CA ALA A 57 -2.73 10.57 -2.30
C ALA A 57 -1.63 10.60 -3.38
N TYR A 58 -2.04 10.63 -4.66
CA TYR A 58 -1.13 10.78 -5.79
C TYR A 58 -0.32 12.09 -5.71
N GLY A 59 -0.98 13.22 -5.48
CA GLY A 59 -0.31 14.51 -5.32
C GLY A 59 0.62 14.55 -4.11
N LEU A 60 0.21 13.97 -2.98
CA LEU A 60 1.02 13.88 -1.77
C LEU A 60 2.33 13.10 -2.04
N LEU A 61 2.25 11.97 -2.75
CA LEU A 61 3.42 11.16 -3.08
C LEU A 61 4.39 11.85 -4.06
N LEU A 62 3.90 12.75 -4.91
CA LEU A 62 4.71 13.46 -5.91
C LEU A 62 5.26 14.81 -5.46
N HIS A 63 4.65 15.44 -4.45
CA HIS A 63 4.95 16.83 -4.11
C HIS A 63 5.30 17.05 -2.64
N SER A 64 5.18 16.04 -1.78
CA SER A 64 5.60 16.17 -0.38
C SER A 64 7.09 16.51 -0.25
N PHE A 65 7.40 17.40 0.70
CA PHE A 65 8.77 17.67 1.12
C PHE A 65 9.21 16.68 2.21
N GLN A 66 8.32 16.40 3.16
CA GLN A 66 8.49 15.41 4.22
C GLN A 66 7.26 14.51 4.24
N ILE A 67 7.46 13.22 4.51
CA ILE A 67 6.34 12.28 4.69
C ILE A 67 6.72 11.18 5.69
N GLU A 68 5.88 10.99 6.69
CA GLU A 68 6.09 9.95 7.69
C GLU A 68 5.75 8.56 7.15
N THR A 69 6.20 7.51 7.83
CA THR A 69 5.95 6.13 7.38
C THR A 69 4.46 5.81 7.33
N LYS A 70 3.68 6.27 8.31
CA LYS A 70 2.25 6.00 8.37
C LYS A 70 1.50 6.65 7.19
N GLU A 71 1.75 7.94 6.98
CA GLU A 71 1.15 8.71 5.89
C GLU A 71 1.56 8.18 4.52
N ALA A 72 2.84 7.84 4.33
CA ALA A 72 3.32 7.22 3.10
C ALA A 72 2.59 5.90 2.81
N PHE A 73 2.37 5.07 3.83
CA PHE A 73 1.69 3.78 3.65
C PHE A 73 0.21 3.97 3.31
N GLU A 74 -0.48 4.91 3.97
CA GLU A 74 -1.87 5.24 3.66
C GLU A 74 -2.02 5.77 2.22
N ALA A 75 -1.10 6.64 1.79
CA ALA A 75 -1.09 7.17 0.43
C ALA A 75 -0.77 6.08 -0.61
N LEU A 76 0.19 5.19 -0.33
CA LEU A 76 0.53 4.07 -1.22
C LEU A 76 -0.62 3.06 -1.35
N SER A 77 -1.40 2.83 -0.29
CA SER A 77 -2.58 1.95 -0.37
C SER A 77 -3.68 2.53 -1.25
N LEU A 78 -3.93 3.83 -1.13
CA LEU A 78 -4.84 4.54 -2.04
C LEU A 78 -4.32 4.50 -3.48
N LEU A 79 -3.02 4.66 -3.67
CA LEU A 79 -2.40 4.55 -4.99
C LEU A 79 -2.56 3.15 -5.59
N LYS A 80 -2.33 2.09 -4.79
CA LYS A 80 -2.55 0.70 -5.20
C LYS A 80 -3.99 0.46 -5.62
N LEU A 81 -4.94 0.96 -4.83
CA LEU A 81 -6.36 0.89 -5.16
C LEU A 81 -6.64 1.63 -6.48
N GLY A 82 -6.05 2.80 -6.70
CA GLY A 82 -6.17 3.54 -7.96
C GLY A 82 -5.64 2.77 -9.17
N ILE A 83 -4.55 2.03 -9.02
CA ILE A 83 -4.02 1.13 -10.06
C ILE A 83 -4.98 -0.04 -10.31
N ASP A 84 -5.48 -0.66 -9.24
CA ASP A 84 -6.44 -1.77 -9.31
C ASP A 84 -7.79 -1.38 -9.93
N LEU A 85 -8.15 -0.10 -9.85
CA LEU A 85 -9.35 0.48 -10.46
C LEU A 85 -9.08 1.07 -11.85
N GLU A 86 -7.86 0.94 -12.38
CA GLU A 86 -7.43 1.53 -13.67
C GLU A 86 -7.56 3.07 -13.73
N TRP A 87 -7.55 3.73 -12.57
CA TRP A 87 -7.58 5.19 -12.43
C TRP A 87 -6.17 5.80 -12.44
N VAL A 88 -5.15 4.98 -12.21
CA VAL A 88 -3.73 5.34 -12.24
C VAL A 88 -2.96 4.29 -13.03
N ASP A 89 -2.04 4.71 -13.89
CA ASP A 89 -1.17 3.82 -14.66
C ASP A 89 0.31 4.13 -14.46
N GLY A 90 1.14 3.23 -14.96
CA GLY A 90 2.60 3.40 -15.02
C GLY A 90 3.35 2.61 -13.95
N MET A 91 2.67 1.73 -13.21
CA MET A 91 3.28 0.88 -12.21
C MET A 91 2.57 -0.46 -12.05
N THR A 92 3.35 -1.51 -11.83
CA THR A 92 2.91 -2.88 -11.58
C THR A 92 2.79 -3.18 -10.08
N ASP A 93 2.07 -4.25 -9.75
CA ASP A 93 1.93 -4.75 -8.38
C ASP A 93 3.26 -5.07 -7.70
N GLN A 94 4.24 -5.52 -8.48
CA GLN A 94 5.58 -5.83 -7.98
C GLN A 94 6.34 -4.55 -7.60
N GLU A 95 6.24 -3.52 -8.43
CA GLU A 95 6.92 -2.24 -8.20
C GLU A 95 6.35 -1.52 -6.97
N ILE A 96 5.03 -1.42 -6.84
CA ILE A 96 4.42 -0.78 -5.67
C ILE A 96 4.69 -1.56 -4.37
N SER A 97 4.69 -2.91 -4.43
CA SER A 97 5.12 -3.75 -3.30
C SER A 97 6.57 -3.49 -2.91
N ALA A 98 7.47 -3.32 -3.88
CA ALA A 98 8.86 -2.97 -3.61
C ALA A 98 8.98 -1.58 -2.96
N ILE A 99 8.15 -0.60 -3.37
CA ILE A 99 8.10 0.72 -2.75
C ILE A 99 7.70 0.62 -1.28
N PHE A 100 6.63 -0.11 -0.95
CA PHE A 100 6.21 -0.36 0.45
C PHE A 100 7.31 -0.97 1.32
N PHE A 101 8.21 -1.75 0.73
CA PHE A 101 9.32 -2.35 1.44
C PHE A 101 10.48 -1.35 1.63
N ARG A 102 10.90 -0.69 0.55
CA ARG A 102 12.05 0.22 0.52
C ARG A 102 11.82 1.55 1.22
N CYS A 103 10.58 2.05 1.32
CA CYS A 103 10.28 3.31 2.02
C CYS A 103 10.30 3.18 3.56
N ARG A 104 10.60 1.99 4.09
CA ARG A 104 10.74 1.74 5.53
C ARG A 104 12.06 2.26 6.07
N ARG A 105 12.08 2.61 7.36
CA ARG A 105 13.24 3.20 8.05
C ARG A 105 14.56 2.48 7.78
N ALA A 106 14.61 1.16 7.99
CA ALA A 106 15.87 0.41 7.88
C ALA A 106 16.45 0.46 6.46
N HIS A 107 15.60 0.36 5.44
CA HIS A 107 16.04 0.39 4.04
C HIS A 107 16.51 1.80 3.63
N LEU A 108 15.75 2.83 3.96
CA LEU A 108 16.16 4.22 3.70
C LEU A 108 17.44 4.61 4.45
N ALA A 109 17.63 4.06 5.65
CA ALA A 109 18.84 4.25 6.44
C ALA A 109 20.04 3.50 5.85
N LEU A 110 19.87 2.28 5.33
CA LEU A 110 20.95 1.55 4.66
C LEU A 110 21.46 2.27 3.40
N ASP A 111 20.55 2.92 2.68
CA ASP A 111 20.91 3.76 1.53
C ASP A 111 21.59 5.07 1.97
N SER A 112 21.72 5.33 3.28
CA SER A 112 22.45 6.47 3.85
C SER A 112 23.70 5.94 4.54
N GLN A 113 24.86 6.47 4.19
CA GLN A 113 26.10 6.13 4.89
C GLN A 113 26.18 6.75 6.30
N GLU A 114 25.10 7.38 6.77
CA GLU A 114 25.02 8.16 8.00
C GLU A 114 23.76 7.82 8.81
N SER A 115 23.82 8.05 10.13
CA SER A 115 22.66 7.91 11.01
C SER A 115 21.65 9.03 10.75
N LEU A 116 20.51 8.69 10.14
CA LEU A 116 19.44 9.64 9.89
C LEU A 116 18.56 9.84 11.15
N ASN A 117 18.30 11.10 11.48
CA ASN A 117 17.27 11.46 12.46
C ASN A 117 15.84 11.27 11.87
N PRO A 118 14.76 11.35 12.68
CA PRO A 118 13.40 11.15 12.19
C PRO A 118 12.97 12.11 11.07
N GLU A 119 13.43 13.36 11.13
CA GLU A 119 13.10 14.41 10.15
C GLU A 119 13.77 14.13 8.80
N GLN A 120 15.08 13.87 8.81
CA GLN A 120 15.85 13.47 7.63
C GLN A 120 15.32 12.17 7.01
N LEU A 121 14.82 11.24 7.83
CA LEU A 121 14.14 10.04 7.34
C LEU A 121 12.81 10.35 6.64
N ALA A 122 12.08 11.37 7.07
CA ALA A 122 10.84 11.81 6.42
C ALA A 122 11.12 12.51 5.09
N GLU A 123 12.15 13.34 5.02
CA GLU A 123 12.63 13.97 3.78
C GLU A 123 13.10 12.94 2.76
N LYS A 124 14.01 12.05 3.19
CA LYS A 124 14.54 11.00 2.31
C LYS A 124 13.45 10.06 1.80
N ARG A 125 12.43 9.79 2.62
CA ARG A 125 11.25 9.02 2.19
C ARG A 125 10.48 9.76 1.12
N ALA A 126 10.22 11.06 1.30
CA ALA A 126 9.51 11.86 0.31
C ALA A 126 10.28 11.88 -1.01
N ASP A 127 11.59 12.10 -0.97
CA ASP A 127 12.44 12.09 -2.18
C ASP A 127 12.44 10.75 -2.89
N TYR A 128 12.57 9.65 -2.15
CA TYR A 128 12.44 8.30 -2.70
C TYR A 128 11.09 8.09 -3.38
N LEU A 129 9.98 8.45 -2.71
CA LEU A 129 8.63 8.28 -3.26
C LEU A 129 8.41 9.12 -4.52
N LYS A 130 8.85 10.38 -4.53
CA LYS A 130 8.81 11.25 -5.71
C LYS A 130 9.53 10.61 -6.90
N GLN A 131 10.74 10.09 -6.67
CA GLN A 131 11.51 9.41 -7.70
C GLN A 131 10.83 8.14 -8.22
N GLN A 132 10.15 7.36 -7.38
CA GLN A 132 9.49 6.13 -7.85
C GLN A 132 8.14 6.42 -8.54
N CYS A 133 7.42 7.44 -8.07
CA CYS A 133 6.07 7.77 -8.52
C CYS A 133 6.03 8.72 -9.72
N HIS A 134 7.12 9.39 -10.11
CA HIS A 134 7.12 10.41 -11.20
C HIS A 134 6.59 9.92 -12.55
N LYS A 135 6.70 8.61 -12.83
CA LYS A 135 6.28 7.98 -14.09
C LYS A 135 4.78 7.65 -14.13
N LEU A 136 4.09 7.78 -13.00
CA LEU A 136 2.68 7.46 -12.90
C LEU A 136 1.85 8.48 -13.68
N LYS A 137 0.68 8.05 -14.15
CA LYS A 137 -0.28 8.89 -14.86
C LYS A 137 -1.65 8.73 -14.25
N LEU A 138 -2.23 9.84 -13.83
CA LEU A 138 -3.59 9.91 -13.34
C LEU A 138 -4.57 9.95 -14.52
N LYS A 139 -5.56 9.04 -14.57
CA LYS A 139 -6.55 8.91 -15.66
C LYS A 139 -7.96 9.43 -15.31
N ILE A 140 -8.14 9.99 -14.12
CA ILE A 140 -9.46 10.38 -13.59
C ILE A 140 -9.88 11.82 -13.89
#